data_AF-A0A925R3E0-F1
#
_entry.id   AF-A0A925R3E0-F1
#
_cell.length_a   1.000
_cell.length_b   1.000
_cell.length_c   1.000
_cell.angle_alpha   90.00
_cell.angle_beta   90.00
_cell.angle_gamma   90.00
#
_symmetry.space_group_name_H-M   'P 1'
#
loop_
_entity.id
_entity.type
_entity.pdbx_description
1 polymer ?
#
loop_
_entity_poly.entity_id
_entity_poly.type
_entity_poly.pdbx_seq_one_letter_code
_entity_poly.pdbx_strand_id
1 'polypeptide(L)'
;MAEYNRWMNLRLYEATASLSEAQIFEDRGAFFGSLYDTLNHIAVADLLWLHRFAHHQSLSELSKSMVGFPNPTSLRQRVAQSLPELRELRSRLDEV
;
A
#
# COMPACT_ATOMS: atom_id res chain seq x y z
N MET A 1 13.46 -0.61 11.29
CA MET A 1 12.89 -1.18 10.03
C MET A 1 11.86 -0.27 9.39
N ALA A 2 11.00 0.44 10.14
CA ALA A 2 10.00 1.35 9.57
C ALA A 2 10.60 2.44 8.65
N GLU A 3 11.66 3.14 9.08
CA GLU A 3 12.34 4.15 8.26
C GLU A 3 12.89 3.57 6.94
N TYR A 4 13.47 2.36 6.99
CA TYR A 4 13.95 1.67 5.80
C TYR A 4 12.78 1.31 4.87
N ASN A 5 11.67 0.81 5.41
CA ASN A 5 10.48 0.46 4.61
C ASN A 5 9.91 1.72 3.93
N ARG A 6 9.78 2.83 4.67
CA ARG A 6 9.37 4.12 4.13
C ARG A 6 10.31 4.59 3.01
N TRP A 7 11.61 4.50 3.22
CA TRP A 7 12.59 4.84 2.18
C TRP A 7 12.48 3.95 0.93
N MET A 8 12.25 2.64 1.11
CA MET A 8 12.03 1.72 -0.01
C MET A 8 10.73 1.98 -0.76
N ASN A 9 9.64 2.21 -0.04
CA ASN A 9 8.37 2.61 -0.63
C ASN A 9 8.56 3.87 -1.48
N LEU A 10 9.18 4.92 -0.94
CA LEU A 10 9.44 6.15 -1.70
C LEU A 10 10.18 5.86 -3.02
N ARG A 11 11.27 5.09 -2.97
CA ARG A 11 12.06 4.76 -4.17
C ARG A 11 11.28 3.94 -5.19
N LEU A 12 10.42 3.02 -4.76
CA LEU A 12 9.56 2.24 -5.65
C LEU A 12 8.57 3.15 -6.39
N TYR A 13 7.91 4.07 -5.69
CA TYR A 13 6.97 5.01 -6.31
C TYR A 13 7.65 6.10 -7.16
N GLU A 14 8.90 6.46 -6.85
CA GLU A 14 9.71 7.33 -7.73
C GLU A 14 10.11 6.60 -9.01
N ALA A 15 10.49 5.32 -8.93
CA ALA A 15 10.84 4.52 -10.10
C ALA A 15 9.65 4.31 -11.04
N THR A 16 8.42 4.31 -10.54
CA THR A 16 7.22 4.23 -11.39
C THR A 16 6.83 5.56 -12.03
N ALA A 17 7.37 6.69 -11.59
CA ALA A 17 6.99 8.02 -12.07
C ALA A 17 7.33 8.28 -13.55
N SER A 18 8.29 7.54 -14.12
CA SER A 18 8.66 7.64 -15.54
C SER A 18 7.81 6.78 -16.47
N LEU A 19 6.88 5.98 -15.94
CA LEU A 19 6.05 5.05 -16.70
C LEU A 19 4.68 5.67 -17.01
N SER A 20 4.13 5.37 -18.18
CA SER A 20 2.74 5.70 -18.48
C SER A 20 1.78 4.83 -17.67
N GLU A 21 0.54 5.30 -17.52
CA GLU A 21 -0.51 4.52 -16.86
C GLU A 21 -0.69 3.14 -17.51
N ALA A 22 -0.70 3.08 -18.85
CA ALA A 22 -0.76 1.81 -19.57
C ALA A 22 0.39 0.86 -19.19
N GLN A 23 1.62 1.35 -19.05
CA GLN A 23 2.78 0.54 -18.67
C GLN A 23 2.74 0.04 -17.22
N ILE A 24 2.06 0.78 -16.33
CA ILE A 24 1.88 0.44 -14.92
C ILE A 24 0.87 -0.68 -14.73
N PHE A 25 -0.20 -0.68 -15.53
CA PHE A 25 -1.25 -1.69 -15.51
C PHE A 25 -0.99 -2.87 -16.47
N GLU A 26 0.00 -2.76 -17.36
CA GLU A 26 0.40 -3.83 -18.27
C GLU A 26 0.76 -5.11 -17.50
N ASP A 27 0.16 -6.23 -17.92
CA ASP A 27 0.54 -7.56 -17.42
C ASP A 27 1.92 -7.93 -17.96
N ARG A 28 2.88 -8.10 -17.06
CA ARG A 28 4.28 -8.43 -17.36
C ARG A 28 4.63 -9.87 -16.95
N GLY A 29 3.64 -10.70 -16.63
CA GLY A 29 3.85 -12.08 -16.19
C GLY A 29 4.52 -12.22 -14.83
N ALA A 30 4.55 -11.15 -14.03
CA ALA A 30 4.98 -11.21 -12.63
C ALA A 30 3.95 -12.00 -11.80
N PHE A 31 4.27 -12.37 -10.56
CA PHE A 31 3.35 -13.13 -9.70
C PHE A 31 1.97 -12.43 -9.52
N PHE A 32 1.97 -11.09 -9.48
CA PHE A 32 0.75 -10.29 -9.41
C PHE A 32 0.29 -9.74 -10.78
N GLY A 33 0.91 -10.18 -11.88
CA GLY A 33 0.63 -9.70 -13.24
C GLY A 33 1.31 -8.37 -13.54
N SER A 34 0.86 -7.29 -12.91
CA SER A 34 1.30 -5.92 -13.21
C SER A 34 2.14 -5.27 -12.10
N LEU A 35 2.80 -4.15 -12.42
CA LEU A 35 3.46 -3.31 -11.42
C LEU A 35 2.44 -2.73 -10.44
N TYR A 36 1.29 -2.29 -10.95
CA TYR A 36 0.20 -1.80 -10.12
C TYR A 36 -0.26 -2.84 -9.10
N ASP A 37 -0.58 -4.05 -9.55
CA ASP A 37 -1.11 -5.10 -8.67
C ASP A 37 -0.06 -5.57 -7.65
N THR A 38 1.23 -5.48 -7.99
CA THR A 38 2.34 -5.72 -7.04
C THR A 38 2.37 -4.65 -5.94
N LEU A 39 2.33 -3.36 -6.30
CA LEU A 39 2.33 -2.27 -5.32
C LEU A 39 1.05 -2.26 -4.48
N ASN A 40 -0.10 -2.53 -5.10
CA ASN A 40 -1.38 -2.66 -4.41
C ASN A 40 -1.34 -3.80 -3.39
N HIS A 41 -0.78 -4.96 -3.77
CA HIS A 41 -0.64 -6.10 -2.86
C HIS A 41 0.15 -5.75 -1.60
N ILE A 42 1.27 -5.03 -1.74
CA ILE A 42 2.09 -4.60 -0.60
C ILE A 42 1.29 -3.66 0.31
N ALA A 43 0.60 -2.66 -0.24
CA ALA A 43 -0.23 -1.74 0.54
C ALA A 43 -1.38 -2.45 1.26
N VAL A 44 -2.04 -3.42 0.60
CA VAL A 44 -3.12 -4.21 1.19
C VAL A 44 -2.62 -5.11 2.31
N ALA A 45 -1.45 -5.72 2.15
CA ALA A 45 -0.84 -6.54 3.20
C ALA A 45 -0.57 -5.71 4.46
N ASP A 46 -0.01 -4.50 4.31
CA ASP A 46 0.21 -3.58 5.42
C ASP A 46 -1.10 -3.15 6.08
N LEU A 47 -2.12 -2.79 5.30
CA LEU A 47 -3.46 -2.45 5.83
C LEU A 47 -4.04 -3.59 6.66
N LEU A 48 -3.99 -4.84 6.16
CA LEU A 48 -4.52 -6.00 6.88
C LEU A 48 -3.79 -6.24 8.21
N TRP A 49 -2.46 -6.12 8.23
CA TRP A 49 -1.68 -6.30 9.46
C TRP A 49 -1.91 -5.15 10.45
N LEU A 50 -1.87 -3.91 10.00
CA LEU A 50 -2.07 -2.74 10.85
C LEU A 50 -3.49 -2.71 11.44
N HIS A 51 -4.52 -3.08 10.68
CA HIS A 51 -5.88 -3.23 11.22
C HIS A 51 -5.95 -4.34 12.27
N ARG A 52 -5.31 -5.49 12.05
CA ARG A 52 -5.25 -6.56 13.06
C ARG A 52 -4.57 -6.09 14.34
N PHE A 53 -3.48 -5.33 14.24
CA PHE A 53 -2.78 -4.78 15.40
C PHE A 53 -3.58 -3.68 16.09
N ALA A 54 -4.28 -2.82 15.33
CA ALA A 54 -5.14 -1.77 15.86
C ALA A 54 -6.28 -2.34 16.74
N HIS A 55 -6.74 -3.57 16.50
CA HIS A 55 -7.72 -4.24 17.35
C HIS A 55 -7.15 -4.74 18.69
N HIS A 56 -5.84 -4.72 18.88
CA HIS A 56 -5.23 -5.12 20.14
C HIS A 56 -5.34 -4.00 21.19
N GLN A 57 -5.89 -4.30 22.36
CA GLN A 57 -6.21 -3.32 23.40
C GLN A 57 -5.02 -2.46 23.87
N SER A 58 -3.81 -3.02 23.80
CA SER A 58 -2.58 -2.31 24.19
C SER A 58 -2.05 -1.33 23.13
N LEU A 59 -2.69 -1.24 21.95
CA LEU A 59 -2.24 -0.42 20.81
C LEU A 59 -3.30 0.64 20.45
N SER A 60 -3.83 1.34 21.46
CA SER A 60 -4.88 2.36 21.31
C SER A 60 -4.45 3.53 20.40
N GLU A 61 -3.18 3.94 20.43
CA GLU A 61 -2.69 5.00 19.54
C GLU A 61 -2.67 4.54 18.08
N LEU A 62 -2.26 3.30 17.79
CA LEU A 62 -2.35 2.73 16.44
C LEU A 62 -3.81 2.68 15.98
N SER A 63 -4.75 2.31 16.86
CA SER A 63 -6.18 2.32 16.53
C SER A 63 -6.67 3.71 16.11
N LYS A 64 -6.15 4.79 16.69
CA LYS A 64 -6.49 6.16 16.30
C LYS A 64 -5.84 6.53 14.97
N SER A 65 -4.57 6.17 14.76
CA SER A 65 -3.85 6.43 13.51
C SER A 65 -4.49 5.72 12.32
N MET A 66 -5.07 4.54 12.53
CA MET A 66 -5.70 3.75 11.46
C MET A 66 -7.11 4.23 11.05
N VAL A 67 -7.66 5.28 11.69
CA VAL A 67 -8.97 5.82 11.32
C VAL A 67 -8.94 6.41 9.90
N GLY A 68 -9.94 6.07 9.08
CA GLY A 68 -10.07 6.56 7.71
C GLY A 68 -9.15 5.89 6.68
N PHE A 69 -8.46 4.80 7.06
CA PHE A 69 -7.83 3.90 6.11
C PHE A 69 -8.83 2.85 5.60
N PRO A 70 -8.70 2.39 4.34
CA PRO A 70 -9.47 1.24 3.83
C PRO A 70 -9.26 0.01 4.73
N ASN A 71 -10.30 -0.80 4.92
CA ASN A 71 -10.19 -2.09 5.61
C ASN A 71 -10.48 -3.24 4.62
N PRO A 72 -9.48 -3.63 3.81
CA PRO A 72 -9.68 -4.67 2.81
C PRO A 72 -9.95 -6.02 3.47
N THR A 73 -10.69 -6.90 2.80
CA THR A 73 -11.01 -8.25 3.28
C THR A 73 -10.23 -9.34 2.55
N SER A 74 -9.45 -8.97 1.52
CA SER A 74 -8.66 -9.88 0.69
C SER A 74 -7.34 -9.24 0.25
N LEU A 75 -6.28 -10.04 0.18
CA LEU A 75 -4.95 -9.64 -0.31
C LEU A 75 -4.92 -9.22 -1.79
N ARG A 76 -5.98 -9.51 -2.54
CA ARG A 76 -6.14 -9.14 -3.96
C ARG A 76 -7.10 -7.98 -4.17
N GLN A 77 -7.71 -7.46 -3.10
CA GLN A 77 -8.63 -6.33 -3.22
C GLN A 77 -7.86 -5.09 -3.69
N ARG A 78 -8.35 -4.42 -4.74
CA ARG A 78 -7.81 -3.12 -5.13
C ARG A 78 -8.34 -2.04 -4.17
N VAL A 79 -7.43 -1.29 -3.56
CA VAL A 79 -7.76 -0.24 -2.57
C VAL A 79 -7.67 1.17 -3.15
N ALA A 80 -7.20 1.27 -4.40
CA ALA A 80 -7.15 2.47 -5.22
C ALA A 80 -7.53 2.11 -6.67
N GLN A 81 -7.82 3.11 -7.50
CA GLN A 81 -8.11 2.93 -8.92
C GLN A 81 -6.96 3.37 -9.83
N SER A 82 -6.05 4.20 -9.30
CA SER A 82 -4.93 4.78 -10.03
C SER A 82 -3.63 4.73 -9.22
N LEU A 83 -2.48 4.83 -9.91
CA LEU A 83 -1.18 4.90 -9.22
C LEU A 83 -1.04 6.13 -8.30
N PRO A 84 -1.51 7.34 -8.66
CA PRO A 84 -1.49 8.48 -7.75
C PRO A 84 -2.27 8.26 -6.45
N GLU A 85 -3.48 7.71 -6.54
CA GLU A 85 -4.29 7.38 -5.35
C GLU A 85 -3.59 6.34 -4.46
N LEU A 86 -2.99 5.33 -5.07
CA LEU A 86 -2.25 4.30 -4.34
C LEU A 86 -0.99 4.88 -3.66
N ARG A 87 -0.31 5.82 -4.32
CA ARG A 87 0.84 6.53 -3.75
C ARG A 87 0.44 7.39 -2.55
N GLU A 88 -0.67 8.09 -2.62
CA GLU A 88 -1.20 8.88 -1.50
C GLU A 88 -1.53 7.96 -0.31
N LEU A 89 -2.23 6.86 -0.55
CA LEU A 89 -2.51 5.86 0.47
C LEU A 89 -1.22 5.31 1.10
N ARG A 90 -0.22 4.97 0.29
CA ARG A 90 1.09 4.51 0.78
C ARG A 90 1.76 5.56 1.65
N SER A 91 1.79 6.82 1.20
CA SER A 91 2.41 7.91 1.96
C SER A 91 1.75 8.10 3.31
N ARG A 92 0.41 8.00 3.38
CA ARG A 92 -0.31 8.07 4.66
C ARG A 92 0.02 6.88 5.55
N LEU A 93 0.11 5.66 5.00
CA LEU A 93 0.46 4.46 5.76
C LEU A 93 1.89 4.50 6.30
N ASP A 94 2.83 5.14 5.61
CA ASP A 94 4.22 5.27 6.07
C ASP A 94 4.39 6.27 7.23
N GLU A 95 3.34 7.03 7.58
CA GLU A 95 3.29 7.95 8.73
C GLU A 95 2.55 7.35 9.95
N VAL A 96 2.01 6.13 9.82
CA VAL A 96 1.38 5.36 10.92
C VAL A 96 2.44 4.73 11.81
#